data_AF-A0A0H3FHK8-F1
#
_entry.id   AF-A0A0H3FHK8-F1
#
_cell.length_a   1.000
_cell.length_b   1.000
_cell.length_c   1.000
_cell.angle_alpha   90.00
_cell.angle_beta   90.00
_cell.angle_gamma   90.00
#
_symmetry.space_group_name_H-M   'P 1'
#
loop_
_entity.id
_entity.type
_entity.pdbx_description
1 polymer ?
#
loop_
_entity_poly.entity_id
_entity_poly.type
_entity_poly.pdbx_seq_one_letter_code
_entity_poly.pdbx_strand_id
1 'polypeptide(L)'
;MNKPFAWMSVFVAAAFLSGCAQPTVKNTEQDQSALNTRCYSEFRALQTLDKQAFNVYKQQFSQLNDAYAVYKTNASLINKDSKEMFALELKDKQTLICARVKSAVFNNMNQRSQMLNDI
;
A
#
# COMPACT_ATOMS: atom_id res chain seq x y z
N MET A 1 49.31 33.52 14.51
CA MET A 1 48.78 34.71 13.80
C MET A 1 47.56 34.24 13.01
N ASN A 2 46.38 34.24 13.62
CA ASN A 2 45.43 35.35 13.83
C ASN A 2 44.40 35.42 12.70
N LYS A 3 43.17 34.99 12.99
CA LYS A 3 41.94 35.54 12.40
C LYS A 3 41.55 36.78 13.22
N PRO A 4 40.96 37.82 12.60
CA PRO A 4 39.54 38.15 12.87
C PRO A 4 38.77 38.57 11.58
N PHE A 5 37.47 38.27 11.40
CA PHE A 5 36.28 39.03 11.86
C PHE A 5 36.12 40.36 11.07
N ALA A 6 34.99 40.83 10.52
CA ALA A 6 33.65 40.40 10.11
C ALA A 6 33.01 41.63 9.39
N TRP A 7 31.81 41.46 8.81
CA TRP A 7 30.84 42.49 8.33
C TRP A 7 31.11 43.07 6.92
N MET A 8 30.13 43.32 6.02
CA MET A 8 28.68 43.54 6.17
C MET A 8 27.93 43.31 4.84
N SER A 9 26.78 42.63 4.95
CA SER A 9 25.52 42.63 4.19
C SER A 9 25.37 43.40 2.86
N VAL A 10 24.74 42.77 1.84
CA VAL A 10 23.50 43.26 1.18
C VAL A 10 22.69 42.06 0.66
N PHE A 11 21.40 42.06 0.99
CA PHE A 11 20.35 41.16 0.54
C PHE A 11 20.13 41.20 -0.98
N VAL A 12 20.04 40.05 -1.64
CA VAL A 12 19.18 39.90 -2.82
C VAL A 12 18.37 38.60 -2.64
N ALA A 13 17.17 38.76 -2.07
CA ALA A 13 16.11 37.79 -2.20
C ALA A 13 15.65 37.80 -3.66
N ALA A 14 15.88 36.71 -4.39
CA ALA A 14 15.34 36.52 -5.74
C ALA A 14 14.65 35.16 -5.84
N ALA A 15 13.31 35.25 -5.84
CA ALA A 15 12.36 34.35 -6.47
C ALA A 15 12.36 32.86 -6.04
N PHE A 16 11.70 32.61 -4.91
CA PHE A 16 10.87 31.41 -4.78
C PHE A 16 9.68 31.55 -5.76
N LEU A 17 9.82 30.96 -6.94
CA LEU A 17 8.69 30.48 -7.73
C LEU A 17 8.88 28.98 -7.97
N SER A 18 8.97 28.22 -6.87
CA SER A 18 8.57 26.83 -6.88
C SER A 18 7.06 26.81 -7.08
N GLY A 19 6.62 26.90 -8.34
CA GLY A 19 5.26 26.55 -8.70
C GLY A 19 4.96 25.17 -8.12
N CYS A 20 3.85 25.04 -7.42
CA CYS A 20 3.31 23.74 -7.04
C CYS A 20 3.06 22.96 -8.33
N ALA A 21 4.04 22.18 -8.77
CA ALA A 21 3.79 21.11 -9.72
C ALA A 21 2.76 20.21 -9.04
N GLN A 22 1.51 20.32 -9.46
CA GLN A 22 0.47 19.38 -9.08
C GLN A 22 1.04 17.98 -9.28
N PRO A 23 0.88 17.07 -8.30
CA PRO A 23 1.28 15.69 -8.50
C PRO A 23 0.55 15.20 -9.74
N THR A 24 1.32 14.95 -10.80
CA THR A 24 0.82 14.27 -11.98
C THR A 24 0.26 12.95 -11.47
N VAL A 25 -1.05 12.79 -11.60
CA VAL A 25 -1.77 11.55 -11.31
C VAL A 25 -1.20 10.52 -12.28
N LYS A 26 -0.13 9.84 -11.86
CA LYS A 26 0.47 8.74 -12.62
C LYS A 26 -0.51 7.57 -12.52
N ASN A 27 -1.05 7.21 -13.68
CA ASN A 27 -1.78 5.99 -14.02
C ASN A 27 -2.01 5.00 -12.87
N THR A 28 -3.28 4.86 -12.47
CA THR A 28 -3.82 3.92 -11.48
C THR A 28 -3.37 2.46 -11.69
N GLU A 29 -2.96 2.09 -12.90
CA GLU A 29 -2.55 0.73 -13.25
C GLU A 29 -1.12 0.36 -12.76
N GLN A 30 -0.18 1.32 -12.74
CA GLN A 30 1.19 1.08 -12.27
C GLN A 30 1.26 1.04 -10.73
N ASP A 31 0.42 1.83 -10.07
CA ASP A 31 0.28 1.85 -8.61
C ASP A 31 -0.32 0.53 -8.09
N GLN A 32 -1.25 -0.06 -8.84
CA GLN A 32 -1.95 -1.27 -8.45
C GLN A 32 -1.06 -2.53 -8.43
N SER A 33 -0.16 -2.68 -9.40
CA SER A 33 0.80 -3.79 -9.43
C SER A 33 1.81 -3.70 -8.27
N ALA A 34 2.27 -2.49 -7.96
CA ALA A 34 3.14 -2.22 -6.82
C ALA A 34 2.41 -2.47 -5.48
N LEU A 35 1.15 -2.02 -5.35
CA LEU A 35 0.31 -2.25 -4.18
C LEU A 35 0.09 -3.75 -3.93
N ASN A 36 -0.19 -4.52 -4.97
CA ASN A 36 -0.35 -5.97 -4.87
C ASN A 36 0.95 -6.66 -4.43
N THR A 37 2.08 -6.28 -5.02
CA THR A 37 3.39 -6.84 -4.64
C THR A 37 3.71 -6.55 -3.17
N ARG A 38 3.45 -5.31 -2.72
CA ARG A 38 3.63 -4.92 -1.32
C ARG A 38 2.70 -5.70 -0.39
N CYS A 39 1.43 -5.83 -0.76
CA CYS A 39 0.45 -6.62 -0.01
C CYS A 39 0.91 -8.07 0.22
N TYR A 40 1.42 -8.76 -0.82
CA TYR A 40 1.94 -10.12 -0.65
C TYR A 40 3.22 -10.18 0.19
N SER A 41 4.04 -9.12 0.19
CA SER A 41 5.19 -9.04 1.09
C SER A 41 4.77 -8.87 2.55
N GLU A 42 3.80 -8.00 2.82
CA GLU A 42 3.24 -7.76 4.16
C GLU A 42 2.48 -8.99 4.66
N PHE A 43 1.74 -9.68 3.79
CA PHE A 43 1.10 -10.94 4.10
C PHE A 43 2.12 -12.02 4.51
N ARG A 44 3.24 -12.13 3.79
CA ARG A 44 4.32 -13.07 4.17
C ARG A 44 4.95 -12.69 5.51
N ALA A 45 5.09 -11.40 5.81
CA ALA A 45 5.62 -10.95 7.10
C ALA A 45 4.75 -11.43 8.28
N LEU A 46 3.43 -11.57 8.10
CA LEU A 46 2.55 -12.11 9.16
C LEU A 46 2.91 -13.53 9.58
N GLN A 47 3.59 -14.34 8.74
CA GLN A 47 4.03 -15.69 9.14
C GLN A 47 4.89 -15.68 10.41
N THR A 48 5.68 -14.63 10.60
CA THR A 48 6.56 -14.45 11.76
C THR A 48 6.01 -13.45 12.76
N LEU A 49 5.26 -12.44 12.30
CA LEU A 49 4.72 -11.39 13.15
C LEU A 49 3.47 -11.83 13.93
N ASP A 50 2.56 -12.54 13.26
CA ASP A 50 1.26 -12.95 13.79
C ASP A 50 0.71 -14.16 13.01
N LYS A 51 1.00 -15.37 13.50
CA LYS A 51 0.58 -16.63 12.85
C LYS A 51 -0.94 -16.79 12.77
N GLN A 52 -1.68 -16.24 13.73
CA GLN A 52 -3.14 -16.32 13.73
C GLN A 52 -3.70 -15.45 12.60
N ALA A 53 -3.27 -14.19 12.51
CA ALA A 53 -3.65 -13.29 11.42
C ALA A 53 -3.22 -13.86 10.05
N PHE A 54 -2.02 -14.44 9.96
CA PHE A 54 -1.56 -15.10 8.74
C PHE A 54 -2.54 -16.18 8.27
N ASN A 55 -2.98 -17.07 9.15
CA ASN A 55 -3.91 -18.14 8.80
C ASN A 55 -5.28 -17.60 8.34
N VAL A 56 -5.79 -16.56 8.99
CA VAL A 56 -7.05 -15.90 8.59
C VAL A 56 -6.93 -15.30 7.19
N TYR A 57 -5.87 -14.52 6.93
CA TYR A 57 -5.70 -13.89 5.61
C TYR A 57 -5.36 -14.92 4.53
N LYS A 58 -4.66 -16.01 4.86
CA LYS A 58 -4.45 -17.14 3.93
C LYS A 58 -5.78 -17.70 3.43
N GLN A 59 -6.72 -17.93 4.34
CA GLN A 59 -8.06 -18.40 3.98
C GLN A 59 -8.81 -17.38 3.11
N GLN A 60 -8.74 -16.08 3.45
CA GLN A 60 -9.39 -15.04 2.64
C GLN A 60 -8.81 -14.94 1.23
N PHE A 61 -7.48 -15.04 1.07
CA PHE A 61 -6.84 -15.08 -0.25
C PHE A 61 -7.21 -16.35 -1.03
N SER A 62 -7.35 -17.50 -0.36
CA SER A 62 -7.83 -18.73 -1.01
C SER A 62 -9.23 -18.55 -1.58
N GLN A 63 -10.16 -18.03 -0.78
CA GLN A 63 -11.55 -17.80 -1.21
C GLN A 63 -11.61 -16.77 -2.36
N LEU A 64 -10.79 -15.73 -2.30
CA LEU A 64 -10.67 -14.75 -3.39
C LEU A 64 -10.16 -15.40 -4.68
N ASN A 65 -9.14 -16.26 -4.59
CA ASN A 65 -8.62 -16.99 -5.75
C ASN A 65 -9.67 -17.93 -6.34
N ASP A 66 -10.43 -18.63 -5.51
CA ASP A 66 -11.52 -19.50 -5.96
C ASP A 66 -12.59 -18.69 -6.69
N ALA A 67 -12.95 -17.51 -6.17
CA ALA A 67 -13.90 -16.61 -6.82
C ALA A 67 -13.39 -16.09 -8.18
N TYR A 68 -12.10 -15.75 -8.29
CA TYR A 68 -11.47 -15.43 -9.57
C TYR A 68 -11.50 -16.61 -10.55
N ALA A 69 -11.29 -17.83 -10.08
CA ALA A 69 -11.35 -19.03 -10.92
C ALA A 69 -12.76 -19.28 -11.45
N VAL A 70 -13.79 -19.11 -10.61
CA VAL A 70 -15.20 -19.18 -11.03
C VAL A 70 -15.52 -18.10 -12.04
N TYR A 71 -15.13 -16.84 -11.77
CA TYR A 71 -15.32 -15.73 -12.71
C TYR A 71 -14.66 -16.05 -14.06
N LYS A 72 -13.40 -16.51 -14.07
CA LYS A 72 -12.67 -16.83 -15.31
C LYS A 72 -13.34 -17.95 -16.11
N THR A 73 -13.78 -19.01 -15.43
CA THR A 73 -14.43 -20.16 -16.07
C THR A 73 -15.77 -19.78 -16.71
N ASN A 74 -16.51 -18.85 -16.10
CA ASN A 74 -17.86 -18.49 -16.51
C ASN A 74 -17.93 -17.16 -17.29
N ALA A 75 -16.80 -16.46 -17.49
CA ALA A 75 -16.79 -15.13 -18.08
C ALA A 75 -17.38 -15.04 -19.50
N SER A 76 -17.41 -16.15 -20.25
CA SER A 76 -18.03 -16.23 -21.58
C SER A 76 -19.54 -16.40 -21.54
N LEU A 77 -20.10 -16.81 -20.39
CA LEU A 77 -21.52 -17.08 -20.18
C LEU A 77 -22.27 -15.87 -19.60
N ILE A 78 -21.55 -14.80 -19.29
CA ILE A 78 -22.04 -13.61 -18.60
C ILE A 78 -21.98 -12.42 -19.57
N ASN A 79 -23.00 -11.55 -19.54
CA ASN A 79 -23.00 -10.33 -20.36
C ASN A 79 -21.86 -9.38 -19.96
N LYS A 80 -21.53 -8.46 -20.86
CA LYS A 80 -20.40 -7.53 -20.69
C LYS A 80 -20.46 -6.74 -19.39
N ASP A 81 -21.60 -6.14 -19.07
CA ASP A 81 -21.74 -5.26 -17.90
C ASP A 81 -21.57 -6.03 -16.59
N SER A 82 -22.17 -7.23 -16.51
CA SER A 82 -22.03 -8.11 -15.36
C SER A 82 -20.60 -8.61 -15.20
N LYS A 83 -19.91 -8.90 -16.31
CA LYS A 83 -18.49 -9.28 -16.30
C LYS A 83 -17.61 -8.16 -15.74
N GLU A 84 -17.84 -6.93 -16.18
CA GLU A 84 -17.13 -5.75 -15.67
C GLU A 84 -17.40 -5.52 -14.18
N MET A 85 -18.66 -5.60 -13.76
CA MET A 85 -19.04 -5.49 -12.34
C MET A 85 -18.37 -6.56 -11.47
N PHE A 86 -18.37 -7.83 -11.89
CA PHE A 86 -17.69 -8.89 -11.15
C PHE A 86 -16.18 -8.67 -11.05
N ALA A 87 -15.54 -8.22 -12.15
CA ALA A 87 -14.11 -7.91 -12.13
C ALA A 87 -13.78 -6.79 -11.13
N LEU A 88 -14.62 -5.76 -11.07
CA LEU A 88 -14.49 -4.66 -10.10
C LEU A 88 -14.68 -5.16 -8.66
N GLU A 89 -15.74 -5.92 -8.39
CA GLU A 89 -16.01 -6.46 -7.06
C GLU A 89 -14.85 -7.33 -6.55
N LEU A 90 -14.31 -8.22 -7.38
CA LEU A 90 -13.16 -9.06 -7.01
C LEU A 90 -11.91 -8.22 -6.72
N LYS A 91 -11.67 -7.19 -7.53
CA LYS A 91 -10.56 -6.23 -7.33
C LYS A 91 -10.72 -5.43 -6.04
N ASP A 92 -11.93 -5.00 -5.71
CA ASP A 92 -12.21 -4.27 -4.47
C ASP A 92 -12.04 -5.18 -3.25
N LYS A 93 -12.51 -6.43 -3.32
CA LYS A 93 -12.24 -7.43 -2.28
C LYS A 93 -10.74 -7.65 -2.07
N GLN A 94 -9.95 -7.77 -3.14
CA GLN A 94 -8.49 -7.88 -3.04
C GLN A 94 -7.89 -6.66 -2.33
N THR A 95 -8.28 -5.46 -2.74
CA THR A 95 -7.82 -4.20 -2.16
C THR A 95 -8.12 -4.14 -0.66
N LEU A 96 -9.33 -4.53 -0.25
CA LEU A 96 -9.73 -4.56 1.15
C LEU A 96 -8.94 -5.58 1.98
N ILE A 97 -8.71 -6.80 1.45
CA ILE A 97 -7.87 -7.79 2.13
C ILE A 97 -6.46 -7.23 2.33
N CYS A 98 -5.89 -6.61 1.30
CA CYS A 98 -4.56 -6.01 1.37
C CYS A 98 -4.46 -4.87 2.39
N ALA A 99 -5.47 -4.00 2.47
CA ALA A 99 -5.51 -2.95 3.47
C ALA A 99 -5.56 -3.50 4.90
N ARG A 100 -6.31 -4.60 5.12
CA ARG A 100 -6.39 -5.27 6.44
C ARG A 100 -5.08 -5.96 6.81
N VAL A 101 -4.42 -6.62 5.86
CA VAL A 101 -3.07 -7.18 6.05
C VAL A 101 -2.09 -6.10 6.47
N LYS A 102 -2.05 -4.97 5.75
CA LYS A 102 -1.20 -3.83 6.08
C LYS A 102 -1.45 -3.32 7.50
N SER A 103 -2.73 -3.17 7.87
CA SER A 103 -3.12 -2.74 9.22
C SER A 103 -2.68 -3.74 10.29
N ALA A 104 -2.79 -5.05 10.04
CA ALA A 104 -2.37 -6.08 10.99
C ALA A 104 -0.86 -6.05 11.22
N VAL A 105 -0.07 -5.92 10.15
CA VAL A 105 1.39 -5.76 10.24
C VAL A 105 1.75 -4.51 11.04
N PHE A 106 1.13 -3.36 10.74
CA PHE A 106 1.38 -2.12 11.45
C PHE A 106 1.07 -2.24 12.95
N ASN A 107 -0.08 -2.80 13.30
CA ASN A 107 -0.48 -2.98 14.70
C ASN A 107 0.51 -3.88 15.46
N ASN A 108 0.95 -4.98 14.84
CA ASN A 108 1.92 -5.88 15.45
C ASN A 108 3.28 -5.19 15.66
N MET A 109 3.75 -4.43 14.67
CA MET A 109 5.00 -3.67 14.78
C MET A 109 4.90 -2.57 15.85
N ASN A 110 3.78 -1.83 15.88
CA ASN A 110 3.54 -0.78 16.87
C ASN A 110 3.50 -1.34 18.29
N GLN A 111 2.80 -2.46 18.51
CA GLN A 111 2.73 -3.10 19.83
C GLN A 111 4.12 -3.55 20.31
N ARG A 112 4.94 -4.12 19.42
CA ARG A 112 6.32 -4.50 19.76
C ARG A 112 7.19 -3.28 20.06
N SER A 113 7.03 -2.19 19.32
CA SER A 113 7.76 -0.94 19.57
C SER A 113 7.44 -0.35 20.94
N GLN A 114 6.17 -0.41 21.37
CA GLN A 114 5.75 0.06 22.69
C GLN A 114 6.39 -0.81 23.79
N MET A 115 6.33 -2.14 23.65
CA MET A 115 6.99 -3.05 24.60
C MET A 115 8.50 -2.80 24.74
N LEU A 116 9.18 -2.41 23.66
CA LEU A 116 10.62 -2.10 23.70
C LEU A 116 10.92 -0.74 24.34
N ASN A 117 10.00 0.22 24.25
CA ASN A 117 10.14 1.54 24.86
C ASN A 117 9.81 1.54 26.36
N ASP A 118 9.09 0.52 26.83
CA ASP A 118 8.71 0.33 28.23
C ASP A 118 9.76 -0.47 29.05
N ILE A 119 10.91 -0.81 28.45
CA ILE A 119 12.07 -1.50 29.06
C ILE A 119 13.19 -0.50 29.33
#